data_AF-A0AAD1H0H9-F1
#
_entry.id   AF-A0AAD1H0H9-F1
#
_cell.length_a   1.000
_cell.length_b   1.000
_cell.length_c   1.000
_cell.angle_alpha   90.00
_cell.angle_beta   90.00
_cell.angle_gamma   90.00
#
_symmetry.space_group_name_H-M   'P 1'
#
loop_
_entity.id
_entity.type
_entity.pdbx_description
1 polymer ?
#
loop_
_entity_poly.entity_id
_entity_poly.type
_entity_poly.pdbx_seq_one_letter_code
_entity_poly.pdbx_strand_id
1 'polypeptide(L)'
;MLTLKAPEKRDARCALSVATDEFDLVVEGTAHLITDPAIVAAMAARWAAEGWPARVDDSGRAITAEFSAPSAGAPPWFVYRLAPRAATAVGTVDPGGATRWRF
;
A
#
# COMPACT_ATOMS: atom_id res chain seq x y z
N MET A 1 1.89 -10.38 -7.54
CA MET A 1 2.87 -9.86 -6.54
C MET A 1 2.63 -8.36 -6.38
N LEU A 2 2.36 -7.88 -5.16
CA LEU A 2 2.21 -6.44 -4.89
C LEU A 2 3.60 -5.88 -4.54
N THR A 3 4.13 -4.99 -5.36
CA THR A 3 5.39 -4.30 -5.02
C THR A 3 5.07 -2.87 -4.64
N LEU A 4 5.22 -2.58 -3.34
CA LEU A 4 5.24 -1.22 -2.82
C LEU A 4 6.69 -0.87 -2.49
N LYS A 5 7.29 0.02 -3.26
CA LYS A 5 8.53 0.67 -2.81
C LYS A 5 8.12 1.82 -1.90
N ALA A 6 8.42 1.72 -0.61
CA ALA A 6 8.19 2.83 0.31
C ALA A 6 8.88 4.10 -0.22
N PRO A 7 8.24 5.28 -0.16
CA PRO A 7 8.89 6.51 -0.56
C PRO A 7 10.17 6.71 0.25
N GLU A 8 11.24 7.18 -0.39
CA GLU A 8 12.37 7.70 0.36
C GLU A 8 11.90 8.88 1.19
N LYS A 9 12.42 9.06 2.42
CA LYS A 9 11.98 10.13 3.36
C LYS A 9 11.96 11.55 2.76
N ARG A 10 12.62 11.78 1.62
CA ARG A 10 12.70 13.09 0.93
C ARG A 10 11.80 13.20 -0.30
N ASP A 11 11.30 12.10 -0.85
CA ASP A 11 10.48 12.11 -2.04
C ASP A 11 9.21 11.28 -1.84
N ALA A 12 8.08 11.97 -1.71
CA ALA A 12 6.80 11.34 -1.52
C ALA A 12 6.29 10.64 -2.79
N ARG A 13 6.89 10.89 -3.97
CA ARG A 13 6.46 10.26 -5.23
C ARG A 13 6.73 8.77 -5.17
N CYS A 14 5.72 7.98 -5.50
CA CYS A 14 5.83 6.53 -5.53
C CYS A 14 4.99 5.94 -6.66
N ALA A 15 5.26 4.67 -6.93
CA ALA A 15 4.44 3.82 -7.78
C ALA A 15 4.04 2.56 -7.00
N LEU A 16 2.78 2.17 -7.13
CA LEU A 16 2.27 0.88 -6.69
C LEU A 16 2.01 0.03 -7.93
N SER A 17 2.64 -1.15 -7.99
CA SER A 17 2.44 -2.09 -9.09
C SER A 17 1.74 -3.35 -8.60
N VAL A 18 0.72 -3.78 -9.35
CA VAL A 18 -0.04 -5.00 -9.13
C VAL A 18 0.00 -5.83 -10.41
N ALA A 19 0.59 -7.01 -10.32
CA ALA A 19 0.48 -8.01 -11.38
C ALA A 19 -0.78 -8.85 -11.18
N THR A 20 -1.60 -8.92 -12.22
CA THR A 20 -2.77 -9.82 -12.33
C THR A 20 -2.54 -10.79 -13.49
N ASP A 21 -3.46 -11.72 -13.71
CA ASP A 21 -3.30 -12.71 -14.79
C ASP A 21 -3.47 -12.04 -16.17
N GLU A 22 -4.42 -11.12 -16.30
CA GLU A 22 -4.79 -10.49 -17.58
C GLU A 22 -4.09 -9.15 -17.86
N PHE A 23 -3.62 -8.45 -16.82
CA PHE A 23 -2.91 -7.19 -16.96
C PHE A 23 -2.01 -6.84 -15.78
N ASP A 24 -1.01 -5.99 -16.04
CA ASP A 24 -0.27 -5.28 -15.01
C ASP A 24 -0.88 -3.89 -14.79
N LEU A 25 -1.12 -3.52 -13.53
CA LEU A 25 -1.57 -2.20 -13.13
C LEU A 25 -0.45 -1.45 -12.40
N VAL A 26 -0.13 -0.25 -12.89
CA VAL A 26 0.77 0.68 -12.21
C VAL A 26 0.00 1.93 -11.81
N VAL A 27 -0.05 2.24 -10.52
CA VAL A 27 -0.63 3.47 -9.99
C VAL A 27 0.48 4.39 -9.52
N GLU A 28 0.58 5.56 -10.13
CA GLU A 28 1.55 6.59 -9.78
C GLU A 28 0.90 7.67 -8.92
N GLY A 29 1.60 8.12 -7.88
CA GLY A 29 1.05 9.11 -6.96
C GLY A 29 2.06 9.64 -5.95
N THR A 30 1.54 10.11 -4.82
CA THR A 30 2.35 10.44 -3.63
C THR A 30 1.88 9.64 -2.43
N ALA A 31 2.81 9.16 -1.62
CA ALA A 31 2.52 8.45 -0.38
C ALA A 31 2.68 9.40 0.82
N HIS A 32 1.65 9.47 1.65
CA HIS A 32 1.60 10.29 2.85
C HIS A 32 1.47 9.42 4.09
N LEU A 33 2.34 9.66 5.07
CA LEU A 33 2.26 9.02 6.37
C LEU A 33 0.95 9.43 7.06
N ILE A 34 0.19 8.44 7.52
CA ILE A 34 -1.01 8.68 8.33
C ILE A 34 -0.60 8.77 9.79
N THR A 35 -0.89 9.91 10.41
CA THR A 35 -0.59 10.17 11.83
C THR A 35 -1.83 10.31 12.70
N ASP A 36 -3.02 10.32 12.09
CA ASP A 36 -4.31 10.35 12.79
C ASP A 36 -4.56 9.01 13.50
N PRO A 37 -4.59 8.98 14.86
CA PRO A 37 -4.79 7.74 15.61
C PRO A 37 -6.10 7.03 15.29
N ALA A 38 -7.17 7.76 14.96
CA ALA A 38 -8.47 7.17 14.65
C ALA A 38 -8.42 6.38 13.34
N ILE A 39 -7.70 6.90 12.34
CA ILE A 39 -7.50 6.20 11.06
C ILE A 39 -6.62 4.98 11.26
N VAL A 40 -5.52 5.09 12.03
CA VAL A 40 -4.63 3.95 12.31
C VAL A 40 -5.39 2.83 13.03
N ALA A 41 -6.21 3.16 14.03
CA ALA A 41 -7.03 2.20 14.73
C ALA A 41 -8.07 1.51 13.82
N ALA A 42 -8.73 2.27 12.95
CA ALA A 42 -9.66 1.71 11.98
C ALA A 42 -8.98 0.73 11.01
N MET A 43 -7.75 1.01 10.58
CA MET A 43 -6.98 0.12 9.72
C MET A 43 -6.50 -1.14 10.42
N ALA A 44 -6.00 -1.02 11.66
CA ALA A 44 -5.66 -2.18 12.47
C ALA A 44 -6.88 -3.10 12.66
N ALA A 45 -8.03 -2.55 13.03
CA ALA A 45 -9.27 -3.31 13.22
C ALA A 45 -9.74 -4.00 11.91
N ARG A 46 -9.64 -3.31 10.77
CA ARG A 46 -9.98 -3.88 9.46
C ARG A 46 -9.09 -5.07 9.12
N TRP A 47 -7.77 -4.94 9.27
CA TRP A 47 -6.85 -6.03 8.95
C TRP A 47 -6.93 -7.19 9.95
N ALA A 48 -7.24 -6.91 11.23
CA ALA A 48 -7.61 -7.91 12.22
C ALA A 48 -8.82 -8.74 11.79
N ALA A 49 -9.87 -8.09 11.27
CA ALA A 49 -11.04 -8.78 10.75
C ALA A 49 -10.74 -9.63 9.48
N GLU A 50 -9.67 -9.30 8.75
CA GLU A 50 -9.18 -10.07 7.59
C GLU A 50 -8.20 -11.20 8.00
N GLY A 51 -7.95 -11.39 9.31
CA GLY A 51 -7.18 -12.50 9.86
C GLY A 51 -5.72 -12.22 10.17
N TRP A 52 -5.21 -11.01 9.90
CA TRP A 52 -3.88 -10.59 10.34
C TRP A 52 -3.99 -9.90 11.71
N PRO A 53 -3.33 -10.35 12.81
CA PRO A 53 -3.54 -9.85 14.18
C PRO A 53 -2.92 -8.45 14.42
N ALA A 54 -3.16 -7.53 13.50
CA ALA A 54 -2.77 -6.14 13.57
C ALA A 54 -3.44 -5.46 14.76
N ARG A 55 -2.62 -4.79 15.56
CA ARG A 55 -3.04 -3.91 16.65
C ARG A 55 -2.29 -2.59 16.59
N VAL A 56 -2.89 -1.54 17.10
CA VAL A 56 -2.21 -0.25 17.24
C VAL A 56 -1.08 -0.41 18.27
N ASP A 57 0.06 0.23 18.02
CA ASP A 57 1.17 0.28 18.96
C ASP A 57 0.91 1.27 20.12
N ASP A 58 1.80 1.30 21.10
CA ASP A 58 1.64 2.16 22.29
C ASP A 58 1.68 3.66 21.93
N SER A 59 2.22 4.02 20.76
CA SER A 59 2.25 5.41 20.29
C SER A 59 0.93 5.90 19.70
N GLY A 60 0.01 4.99 19.37
CA GLY A 60 -1.25 5.32 18.70
C GLY A 60 -1.10 5.66 17.21
N ARG A 61 0.12 5.63 16.65
CA ARG A 61 0.42 6.12 15.28
C ARG A 61 0.99 5.05 14.36
N ALA A 62 1.24 3.85 14.87
CA ALA A 62 1.75 2.74 14.09
C ALA A 62 1.01 1.45 14.48
N ILE A 63 1.32 0.38 13.74
CA ILE A 63 0.72 -0.94 13.90
C ILE A 63 1.80 -1.95 14.23
N THR A 64 1.46 -2.89 15.10
CA THR A 64 2.27 -4.05 15.44
C THR A 64 1.42 -5.31 15.35
N ALA A 65 2.06 -6.47 15.25
CA ALA A 65 1.42 -7.78 15.18
C ALA A 65 2.44 -8.86 15.57
N GLU A 66 1.96 -10.03 15.98
CA GLU A 66 2.81 -11.17 16.34
C GLU A 66 3.57 -11.75 15.14
N PHE A 67 3.02 -11.59 13.94
CA PHE A 67 3.64 -11.99 12.68
C PHE A 67 3.35 -10.98 11.58
N SER A 68 4.13 -11.01 10.52
CA SER A 68 3.91 -10.24 9.29
C SER A 68 4.59 -10.96 8.11
N ALA A 69 4.40 -10.45 6.89
CA ALA A 69 5.18 -10.94 5.75
C ALA A 69 6.68 -10.69 6.01
N PRO A 70 7.58 -11.65 5.68
CA PRO A 70 9.01 -11.50 5.96
C PRO A 70 9.65 -10.21 5.39
N SER A 71 9.11 -9.69 4.28
CA SER A 71 9.58 -8.47 3.64
C SER A 71 9.19 -7.17 4.36
N ALA A 72 8.28 -7.21 5.35
CA ALA A 72 7.80 -6.02 6.06
C ALA A 72 8.83 -5.45 7.06
N GLY A 73 9.86 -6.22 7.42
CA GLY A 73 10.81 -5.84 8.48
C GLY A 73 10.19 -5.92 9.88
N ALA A 74 10.95 -5.51 10.90
CA ALA A 74 10.49 -5.53 12.29
C ALA A 74 9.43 -4.43 12.56
N PRO A 75 8.45 -4.67 13.46
CA PRO A 75 7.51 -3.64 13.90
C PRO A 75 8.20 -2.54 14.73
N PRO A 76 7.57 -1.36 14.94
CA PRO A 76 6.22 -1.00 14.47
C PRO A 76 6.19 -0.52 13.00
N TRP A 77 5.09 -0.82 12.31
CA TRP A 77 4.87 -0.44 10.91
C TRP A 77 3.93 0.76 10.78
N PHE A 78 4.27 1.67 9.89
CA PHE A 78 3.48 2.87 9.65
C PHE A 78 2.47 2.69 8.52
N VAL A 79 1.30 3.30 8.67
CA VAL A 79 0.26 3.33 7.63
C VAL A 79 0.52 4.50 6.70
N TYR A 80 0.55 4.22 5.40
CA TYR A 80 0.65 5.24 4.36
C TYR A 80 -0.62 5.27 3.51
N ARG A 81 -1.05 6.48 3.12
CA ARG A 81 -2.07 6.69 2.10
C ARG A 81 -1.41 7.05 0.79
N LEU A 82 -1.75 6.33 -0.27
CA LEU A 82 -1.45 6.73 -1.65
C LEU A 82 -2.49 7.75 -2.12
N ALA A 83 -2.04 8.90 -2.63
CA ALA A 83 -2.83 9.85 -3.38
C ALA A 83 -2.54 9.66 -4.88
N PRO A 84 -3.42 8.97 -5.65
CA PRO A 84 -3.18 8.67 -7.05
C PRO A 84 -3.20 9.93 -7.93
N ARG A 85 -2.34 9.96 -8.94
CA ARG A 85 -2.32 10.99 -10.00
C ARG A 85 -2.55 10.38 -11.38
N ALA A 86 -2.08 9.15 -11.58
CA ALA A 86 -2.30 8.41 -12.81
C ALA A 86 -2.33 6.91 -12.53
N ALA A 87 -2.99 6.17 -13.42
CA ALA A 87 -2.92 4.72 -13.47
C ALA A 87 -2.69 4.28 -14.90
N THR A 88 -1.87 3.26 -15.11
CA THR A 88 -1.68 2.60 -16.41
C THR A 88 -1.96 1.12 -16.23
N ALA A 89 -2.85 0.57 -17.05
CA ALA A 89 -3.02 -0.87 -17.21
C ALA A 89 -2.39 -1.31 -18.53
N VAL A 90 -1.60 -2.38 -18.50
CA VAL A 90 -0.99 -3.01 -19.68
C VAL A 90 -1.46 -4.47 -19.73
N GLY A 91 -2.17 -4.84 -20.79
CA GLY A 91 -2.61 -6.22 -21.00
C GLY A 91 -1.42 -7.15 -21.21
N THR A 92 -1.42 -8.27 -20.50
CA THR A 92 -0.35 -9.28 -20.51
C THR A 92 -0.72 -10.52 -21.33
N VAL A 93 -1.93 -10.55 -21.89
CA VAL A 93 -2.49 -11.62 -22.72
C VAL A 93 -3.01 -11.07 -24.06
N ASP A 94 -3.15 -11.93 -25.08
CA ASP A 94 -3.65 -11.53 -26.40
C ASP A 94 -5.10 -10.98 -26.36
N PRO A 95 -5.44 -9.94 -27.15
CA PRO A 95 -4.59 -9.24 -28.13
C PRO A 95 -3.68 -8.14 -27.51
N GLY A 96 -3.61 -8.05 -26.19
CA GLY A 96 -2.88 -7.02 -25.45
C GLY A 96 -3.57 -5.66 -25.47
N GLY A 97 -2.80 -4.62 -25.16
CA GLY A 97 -3.26 -3.22 -25.16
C GLY A 97 -2.81 -2.46 -23.92
N ALA A 98 -2.96 -1.15 -23.95
CA ALA A 98 -2.65 -0.30 -22.80
C ALA A 98 -3.67 0.84 -22.68
N THR A 99 -4.09 1.11 -21.44
CA THR A 99 -4.94 2.26 -21.12
C THR A 99 -4.30 3.05 -19.99
N ARG A 100 -4.35 4.38 -20.10
CA ARG A 100 -3.89 5.29 -19.05
C ARG A 100 -5.00 6.24 -18.64
N TRP A 101 -5.18 6.37 -17.33
CA TRP A 101 -6.08 7.32 -16.69
C TRP A 101 -5.29 8.40 -15.94
N ARG A 102 -5.88 9.59 -15.84
CA ARG A 102 -5.42 10.70 -15.01
C ARG A 102 -6.58 11.15 -14.13
N PHE A 103 -6.27 11.53 -12.89
CA PHE A 103 -7.23 11.97 -11.88
C PHE A 103 -6.95 13.41 -11.47
#